data_AF-A0A8T5I9J7-F1
#
_entry.id   AF-A0A8T5I9J7-F1
#
_cell.length_a   1.000
_cell.length_b   1.000
_cell.length_c   1.000
_cell.angle_alpha   90.00
_cell.angle_beta   90.00
_cell.angle_gamma   90.00
#
_symmetry.space_group_name_H-M   'P 1'
#
loop_
_entity.id
_entity.type
_entity.pdbx_description
1 polymer ?
#
loop_
_entity_poly.entity_id
_entity_poly.type
_entity_poly.pdbx_seq_one_letter_code
_entity_poly.pdbx_strand_id
1 'polypeptide(L)'
;MWWPEETREKKFAVYPLSGDPVHNGHVQSLASAVNTGFFDKVYFAMGKNSKKNYLFSLDERLELAKKSVYSAGVDPSKVIIEPFSGLLRNYARRIGADFVVRGSRNAQDFDYEMTLADFNAEYGLQTVILPAAEGNRTTSSSMVKAVVSEGGMVDKYVHPAVKQALEERMNNVSLVGVTGNMGAGKSTFCGGLVDHLRAQGKDAHHIDFDKLIQAQYTGNSPVNLEVREQIKKNFGRVVFDGDVLNKKKLARRVFRDPDKMEQLSETLRAPALMGIEDSVREMKGVVLLDAAYLTKYGLLSVVNYNAILVGCDEDERLSRVSKRDGLSEEETKIRFQAQQPQDLKKKLILQGQEKFDHGFLYEVDTTGEVDYGAAMKELEKYFPLFKSEASE
;
A
#
# COMPACT_ATOMS: atom_id res chain seq x y z
N MET A 1 -39.16 14.31 -28.67
CA MET A 1 -38.41 14.49 -27.41
C MET A 1 -38.58 13.21 -26.60
N TRP A 2 -37.50 12.48 -26.31
CA TRP A 2 -37.56 11.13 -25.70
C TRP A 2 -37.71 11.15 -24.16
N TRP A 3 -37.70 12.35 -23.58
CA TRP A 3 -37.72 12.62 -22.14
C TRP A 3 -38.76 13.71 -21.85
N PRO A 4 -39.60 13.57 -20.81
CA PRO A 4 -40.43 14.68 -20.35
C PRO A 4 -39.54 15.83 -19.87
N GLU A 5 -39.83 17.04 -20.32
CA GLU A 5 -39.09 18.29 -20.00
C GLU A 5 -39.33 18.79 -18.57
N GLU A 6 -40.02 18.02 -17.73
CA GLU A 6 -40.18 18.36 -16.32
C GLU A 6 -38.80 18.35 -15.66
N THR A 7 -38.29 19.56 -15.40
CA THR A 7 -37.08 19.82 -14.64
C THR A 7 -37.16 19.05 -13.33
N ARG A 8 -36.40 17.96 -13.23
CA ARG A 8 -36.34 17.18 -12.00
C ARG A 8 -35.72 18.06 -10.92
N GLU A 9 -36.39 18.15 -9.77
CA GLU A 9 -35.89 18.92 -8.61
C GLU A 9 -34.51 18.41 -8.13
N LYS A 10 -34.18 17.13 -8.40
CA LYS A 10 -32.92 16.51 -8.01
C LYS A 10 -32.00 16.28 -9.21
N LYS A 11 -30.74 16.70 -9.08
CA LYS A 11 -29.66 16.56 -10.06
C LYS A 11 -28.83 15.33 -9.75
N PHE A 12 -29.15 14.21 -10.41
CA PHE A 12 -28.38 12.97 -10.29
C PHE A 12 -27.42 12.77 -11.44
N ALA A 13 -26.22 12.31 -11.12
CA ALA A 13 -25.20 11.95 -12.09
C ALA A 13 -24.87 10.46 -12.02
N VAL A 14 -24.56 9.86 -13.16
CA VAL A 14 -23.87 8.57 -13.24
C VAL A 14 -22.40 8.79 -13.61
N TYR A 15 -21.48 8.25 -12.81
CA TYR A 15 -20.09 8.05 -13.17
C TYR A 15 -19.92 6.56 -13.52
N PRO A 16 -19.94 6.18 -14.80
CA PRO A 16 -19.83 4.78 -15.18
C PRO A 16 -18.36 4.36 -15.28
N LEU A 17 -18.00 3.33 -14.53
CA LEU A 17 -16.65 2.79 -14.45
C LEU A 17 -16.58 1.35 -14.98
N SER A 18 -15.54 1.08 -15.77
CA SER A 18 -15.14 -0.29 -16.18
C SER A 18 -13.70 -0.61 -15.77
N GLY A 19 -13.13 0.18 -14.86
CA GLY A 19 -11.78 0.01 -14.32
C GLY A 19 -11.63 -1.30 -13.58
N ASP A 20 -10.49 -1.94 -13.79
CA ASP A 20 -10.14 -3.23 -13.23
C ASP A 20 -8.62 -3.31 -13.02
N PRO A 21 -8.13 -2.88 -11.85
CA PRO A 21 -8.90 -2.39 -10.71
C PRO A 21 -9.25 -0.90 -10.77
N VAL A 22 -10.04 -0.44 -9.79
CA VAL A 22 -10.16 0.99 -9.44
C VAL A 22 -8.78 1.56 -9.05
N HIS A 23 -8.56 2.85 -9.28
CA HIS A 23 -7.30 3.53 -8.98
C HIS A 23 -7.55 4.97 -8.56
N ASN A 24 -6.54 5.65 -8.03
CA ASN A 24 -6.64 6.97 -7.42
C ASN A 24 -7.20 8.03 -8.38
N GLY A 25 -6.88 7.95 -9.68
CA GLY A 25 -7.49 8.82 -10.69
C GLY A 25 -9.03 8.69 -10.82
N HIS A 26 -9.60 7.49 -10.69
CA HIS A 26 -11.05 7.29 -10.70
C HIS A 26 -11.69 7.90 -9.45
N VAL A 27 -11.12 7.60 -8.28
CA VAL A 27 -11.58 8.11 -6.98
C VAL A 27 -11.54 9.63 -6.95
N GLN A 28 -10.45 10.23 -7.45
CA GLN A 28 -10.32 11.67 -7.52
C GLN A 28 -11.36 12.30 -8.43
N SER A 29 -11.61 11.73 -9.61
CA SER A 29 -12.61 12.27 -10.53
C SER A 29 -14.01 12.22 -9.93
N LEU A 30 -14.33 11.13 -9.22
CA LEU A 30 -15.57 10.99 -8.46
C LEU A 30 -15.66 12.02 -7.31
N ALA A 31 -14.59 12.17 -6.53
CA ALA A 31 -14.52 13.15 -5.45
C ALA A 31 -14.70 14.58 -5.98
N SER A 32 -14.06 14.92 -7.10
CA SER A 32 -14.25 16.21 -7.76
C SER A 32 -15.70 16.42 -8.17
N ALA A 33 -16.37 15.40 -8.72
CA ALA A 33 -17.78 15.49 -9.08
C ALA A 33 -18.66 15.76 -7.87
N VAL A 34 -18.46 15.01 -6.78
CA VAL A 34 -19.19 15.19 -5.52
C VAL A 34 -18.95 16.59 -4.93
N ASN A 35 -17.70 17.05 -4.94
CA ASN A 35 -17.29 18.32 -4.34
C ASN A 35 -17.72 19.56 -5.13
N THR A 36 -18.21 19.40 -6.36
CA THR A 36 -18.81 20.53 -7.11
C THR A 36 -20.01 21.15 -6.39
N GLY A 37 -20.71 20.38 -5.54
CA GLY A 37 -21.98 20.78 -4.95
C GLY A 37 -23.14 20.87 -5.95
N PHE A 38 -22.90 20.57 -7.24
CA PHE A 38 -23.93 20.65 -8.28
C PHE A 38 -24.85 19.42 -8.29
N PHE A 39 -24.32 18.26 -7.94
CA PHE A 39 -25.09 17.01 -7.90
C PHE A 39 -25.60 16.71 -6.50
N ASP A 40 -26.87 16.34 -6.40
CA ASP A 40 -27.44 15.82 -5.15
C ASP A 40 -26.86 14.44 -4.82
N LYS A 41 -26.66 13.62 -5.87
CA LYS A 41 -26.09 12.29 -5.75
C LYS A 41 -25.33 11.87 -7.00
N VAL A 42 -24.18 11.22 -6.80
CA VAL A 42 -23.36 10.63 -7.87
C VAL A 42 -23.38 9.11 -7.75
N TYR A 43 -23.87 8.42 -8.78
CA TYR A 43 -23.87 6.97 -8.89
C TYR A 43 -22.56 6.52 -9.54
N PHE A 44 -21.62 6.02 -8.74
CA PHE A 44 -20.40 5.38 -9.20
C PHE A 44 -20.71 3.95 -9.65
N ALA A 45 -21.13 3.86 -10.92
CA ALA A 45 -21.77 2.67 -11.47
C ALA A 45 -20.75 1.74 -12.14
N MET A 46 -20.58 0.55 -11.60
CA MET A 46 -19.63 -0.45 -12.09
C MET A 46 -20.25 -1.30 -13.19
N GLY A 47 -19.78 -1.10 -14.42
CA GLY A 47 -20.26 -1.81 -15.59
C GLY A 47 -19.44 -3.06 -15.91
N LYS A 48 -20.04 -3.96 -16.70
CA LYS A 48 -19.35 -5.02 -17.43
C LYS A 48 -19.24 -4.64 -18.91
N ASN A 49 -18.01 -4.47 -19.39
CA ASN A 49 -17.71 -4.30 -20.80
C ASN A 49 -17.35 -5.68 -21.38
N SER A 50 -18.14 -6.15 -22.36
CA SER A 50 -17.96 -7.48 -22.98
C SER A 50 -16.61 -7.66 -23.68
N LYS A 51 -15.92 -6.56 -24.02
CA LYS A 51 -14.60 -6.59 -24.66
C LYS A 51 -13.44 -6.67 -23.65
N LYS A 52 -13.70 -6.57 -22.35
CA LYS A 52 -12.66 -6.55 -21.30
C LYS A 52 -12.61 -7.88 -20.56
N ASN A 53 -11.39 -8.40 -20.38
CA ASN A 53 -11.10 -9.46 -19.43
C ASN A 53 -10.84 -8.84 -18.06
N TYR A 54 -11.71 -9.15 -17.11
CA TYR A 54 -11.64 -8.64 -15.74
C TYR A 54 -10.82 -9.60 -14.88
N LEU A 55 -9.87 -9.05 -14.11
CA LEU A 55 -9.07 -9.75 -13.12
C LEU A 55 -9.88 -10.06 -11.87
N PHE A 56 -10.72 -9.10 -11.47
CA PHE A 56 -11.60 -9.20 -10.31
C PHE A 56 -13.06 -9.38 -10.76
N SER A 57 -13.80 -10.19 -9.99
CA SER A 57 -15.25 -10.32 -10.12
C SER A 57 -15.94 -8.96 -9.90
N LEU A 58 -17.22 -8.86 -10.29
CA LEU A 58 -17.97 -7.63 -10.09
C LEU A 58 -18.08 -7.25 -8.61
N ASP A 59 -18.30 -8.23 -7.73
CA ASP A 59 -18.43 -8.02 -6.29
C ASP A 59 -17.10 -7.56 -5.69
N GLU A 60 -15.98 -8.22 -6.04
CA GLU A 60 -14.65 -7.77 -5.61
C GLU A 60 -14.35 -6.34 -6.06
N ARG A 61 -14.67 -5.99 -7.31
CA ARG A 61 -14.49 -4.62 -7.80
C ARG A 61 -15.31 -3.63 -6.98
N LEU A 62 -16.56 -3.94 -6.66
CA LEU A 62 -17.43 -3.07 -5.85
C LEU A 62 -16.85 -2.86 -4.45
N GLU A 63 -16.39 -3.92 -3.79
CA GLU A 63 -15.77 -3.82 -2.46
C GLU A 63 -14.47 -3.01 -2.49
N LEU A 64 -13.61 -3.26 -3.49
CA LEU A 64 -12.39 -2.47 -3.69
C LEU A 64 -12.69 -0.99 -3.96
N ALA A 65 -13.74 -0.69 -4.72
CA ALA A 65 -14.18 0.68 -4.95
C ALA A 65 -14.75 1.35 -3.71
N LYS A 66 -15.57 0.66 -2.91
CA LYS A 66 -16.07 1.18 -1.63
C LYS A 66 -14.91 1.57 -0.72
N LYS A 67 -13.96 0.66 -0.49
CA LYS A 67 -12.76 0.95 0.30
C LYS A 67 -12.02 2.18 -0.24
N SER A 68 -11.74 2.20 -1.54
CA SER A 68 -10.98 3.28 -2.18
C SER A 68 -11.68 4.65 -2.11
N VAL A 69 -13.00 4.68 -2.23
CA VAL A 69 -13.81 5.91 -2.26
C VAL A 69 -14.02 6.47 -0.86
N TYR A 70 -14.38 5.62 0.10
CA TYR A 70 -14.70 6.07 1.46
C TYR A 70 -13.45 6.49 2.24
N SER A 71 -12.33 5.76 2.10
CA SER A 71 -11.06 6.15 2.74
C SER A 71 -10.45 7.43 2.14
N ALA A 72 -10.85 7.80 0.93
CA ALA A 72 -10.52 9.09 0.33
C ALA A 72 -11.38 10.25 0.89
N GLY A 73 -12.29 9.99 1.82
CA GLY A 73 -13.12 11.01 2.48
C GLY A 73 -14.34 11.45 1.66
N VAL A 74 -14.74 10.69 0.64
CA VAL A 74 -15.97 10.99 -0.11
C VAL A 74 -17.18 10.65 0.76
N ASP A 75 -18.06 11.62 0.95
CA ASP A 75 -19.27 11.47 1.78
C ASP A 75 -20.18 10.33 1.25
N PRO A 76 -20.40 9.25 2.04
CA PRO A 76 -21.28 8.15 1.66
C PRO A 76 -22.73 8.58 1.40
N SER A 77 -23.17 9.72 1.94
CA SER A 77 -24.50 10.27 1.69
C SER A 77 -24.66 10.82 0.26
N LYS A 78 -23.55 11.22 -0.38
CA LYS A 78 -23.49 11.85 -1.70
C LYS A 78 -23.15 10.89 -2.84
N VAL A 79 -22.72 9.67 -2.53
CA VAL A 79 -22.30 8.67 -3.53
C VAL A 79 -23.03 7.34 -3.35
N ILE A 80 -23.41 6.71 -4.46
CA ILE A 80 -23.90 5.31 -4.50
C ILE A 80 -22.92 4.51 -5.35
N ILE A 81 -22.38 3.43 -4.79
CA ILE A 81 -21.49 2.52 -5.51
C ILE A 81 -22.27 1.24 -5.78
N GLU A 82 -22.65 1.02 -7.04
CA GLU A 82 -23.51 -0.11 -7.41
C GLU A 82 -23.14 -0.69 -8.78
N PRO A 83 -23.47 -1.97 -9.04
CA PRO A 83 -23.29 -2.55 -10.35
C PRO A 83 -24.35 -2.03 -11.33
N PHE A 84 -24.00 -1.97 -12.61
CA PHE A 84 -24.99 -1.83 -13.67
C PHE A 84 -24.72 -2.76 -14.85
N SER A 85 -25.80 -3.08 -15.57
CA SER A 85 -25.78 -3.89 -16.78
C SER A 85 -26.57 -3.22 -17.91
N GLY A 86 -26.27 -3.60 -19.14
CA GLY A 86 -26.90 -3.06 -20.34
C GLY A 86 -26.40 -1.66 -20.71
N LEU A 87 -27.24 -0.93 -21.44
CA LEU A 87 -26.89 0.38 -21.99
C LEU A 87 -26.91 1.45 -20.89
N LEU A 88 -25.84 2.25 -20.82
CA LEU A 88 -25.68 3.34 -19.85
C LEU A 88 -26.90 4.26 -19.80
N ARG A 89 -27.48 4.61 -20.97
CA ARG A 89 -28.67 5.46 -21.03
C ARG A 89 -29.90 4.87 -20.34
N ASN A 90 -30.10 3.55 -20.45
CA ASN A 90 -31.23 2.87 -19.82
C ASN A 90 -31.04 2.83 -18.31
N TYR A 91 -29.80 2.61 -17.87
CA TYR A 91 -29.43 2.68 -16.46
C TYR A 91 -29.65 4.08 -15.90
N ALA A 92 -29.13 5.13 -16.55
CA ALA A 92 -29.31 6.52 -16.16
C ALA A 92 -30.80 6.87 -16.03
N ARG A 93 -31.64 6.41 -16.97
CA ARG A 93 -33.09 6.54 -16.89
C ARG A 93 -33.70 5.90 -15.66
N ARG A 94 -33.28 4.67 -15.32
CA ARG A 94 -33.82 3.93 -14.17
C ARG A 94 -33.54 4.62 -12.84
N ILE A 95 -32.34 5.17 -12.68
CA ILE A 95 -31.92 5.86 -11.45
C ILE A 95 -32.36 7.35 -11.43
N GLY A 96 -32.92 7.83 -12.53
CA GLY A 96 -33.33 9.21 -12.67
C GLY A 96 -32.17 10.20 -12.88
N ALA A 97 -31.04 9.75 -13.41
CA ALA A 97 -29.89 10.61 -13.71
C ALA A 97 -30.05 11.35 -15.03
N ASP A 98 -29.75 12.64 -15.00
CA ASP A 98 -29.75 13.53 -16.17
C ASP A 98 -28.31 13.81 -16.64
N PHE A 99 -27.32 13.46 -15.82
CA PHE A 99 -25.91 13.75 -16.07
C PHE A 99 -25.05 12.48 -16.13
N VAL A 100 -24.06 12.49 -17.01
CA VAL A 100 -22.97 11.50 -17.06
C VAL A 100 -21.68 12.22 -16.72
N VAL A 101 -20.95 11.75 -15.70
CA VAL A 101 -19.64 12.29 -15.33
C VAL A 101 -18.54 11.45 -15.94
N ARG A 102 -17.56 12.12 -16.56
CA ARG A 102 -16.37 11.53 -17.17
C ARG A 102 -15.12 12.24 -16.71
N GLY A 103 -14.03 11.49 -16.52
CA GLY A 103 -12.71 12.06 -16.32
C GLY A 103 -11.97 12.08 -17.66
N SER A 104 -11.28 13.18 -17.98
CA SER A 104 -10.36 13.23 -19.13
C SER A 104 -8.93 13.49 -18.66
N ARG A 105 -7.97 12.71 -19.18
CA ARG A 105 -6.55 12.78 -18.79
C ARG A 105 -5.71 13.61 -19.76
N ASN A 106 -6.08 13.64 -21.03
CA ASN A 106 -5.35 14.28 -22.11
C ASN A 106 -6.30 14.63 -23.26
N ALA A 107 -5.79 15.26 -24.32
CA ALA A 107 -6.58 15.66 -25.48
C ALA A 107 -7.26 14.47 -26.19
N GLN A 108 -6.59 13.32 -26.30
CA GLN A 108 -7.15 12.13 -26.97
C GLN A 108 -8.33 11.53 -26.21
N ASP A 109 -8.20 11.40 -24.88
CA ASP A 109 -9.30 10.98 -24.02
C ASP A 109 -10.48 11.98 -24.12
N PHE A 110 -10.18 13.28 -24.18
CA PHE A 110 -11.21 14.32 -24.31
C PHE A 110 -12.01 14.19 -25.61
N ASP A 111 -11.33 14.02 -26.76
CA ASP A 111 -11.99 13.90 -28.06
C ASP A 111 -12.90 12.66 -28.12
N TYR A 112 -12.45 11.55 -27.54
CA TYR A 112 -13.26 10.34 -27.41
C TYR A 112 -14.50 10.56 -26.53
N GLU A 113 -14.33 11.22 -25.38
CA GLU A 113 -15.45 11.52 -24.47
C GLU A 113 -16.42 12.55 -25.04
N MET A 114 -15.96 13.52 -25.84
CA MET A 114 -16.81 14.45 -26.59
C MET A 114 -17.69 13.70 -27.59
N THR A 115 -17.12 12.74 -28.31
CA THR A 115 -17.92 11.91 -29.24
C THR A 115 -19.03 11.17 -28.49
N LEU A 116 -18.72 10.58 -27.32
CA LEU A 116 -19.73 9.92 -26.49
C LEU A 116 -20.74 10.92 -25.89
N ALA A 117 -20.33 12.15 -25.62
CA ALA A 117 -21.20 13.20 -25.10
C ALA A 117 -22.29 13.57 -26.11
N ASP A 118 -21.94 13.71 -27.39
CA ASP A 118 -22.90 13.98 -28.47
C ASP A 118 -23.94 12.85 -28.58
N PHE A 119 -23.48 11.60 -28.56
CA PHE A 119 -24.39 10.44 -28.54
C PHE A 119 -25.30 10.44 -27.31
N ASN A 120 -24.80 10.78 -26.13
CA ASN A 120 -25.61 10.84 -24.91
C ASN A 120 -26.66 11.97 -24.99
N ALA A 121 -26.32 13.11 -25.59
CA ALA A 121 -27.21 14.27 -25.72
C ALA A 121 -28.45 13.96 -26.56
N GLU A 122 -28.33 13.13 -27.60
CA GLU A 122 -29.49 12.66 -28.39
C GLU A 122 -30.57 11.95 -27.54
N TYR A 123 -30.16 11.39 -26.39
CA TYR A 123 -31.06 10.71 -25.45
C TYR A 123 -31.37 11.54 -24.19
N GLY A 124 -31.03 12.83 -24.19
CA GLY A 124 -31.31 13.74 -23.08
C GLY A 124 -30.35 13.63 -21.89
N LEU A 125 -29.18 13.00 -22.07
CA LEU A 125 -28.14 12.91 -21.04
C LEU A 125 -27.03 13.94 -21.27
N GLN A 126 -26.79 14.80 -20.28
CA GLN A 126 -25.74 15.81 -20.33
C GLN A 126 -24.42 15.23 -19.82
N THR A 127 -23.34 15.36 -20.59
CA THR A 127 -22.03 14.86 -20.16
C THR A 127 -21.21 15.98 -19.53
N VAL A 128 -20.70 15.73 -18.32
CA VAL A 128 -19.79 16.61 -17.58
C VAL A 128 -18.40 15.98 -17.59
N ILE A 129 -17.46 16.63 -18.27
CA ILE A 129 -16.08 16.20 -18.33
C ILE A 129 -15.26 16.96 -17.29
N LEU A 130 -14.61 16.21 -16.40
CA LEU A 130 -13.72 16.73 -15.37
C LEU A 130 -12.26 16.45 -15.75
N PRO A 131 -11.37 17.45 -15.71
CA PRO A 131 -9.95 17.21 -15.96
C PRO A 131 -9.34 16.39 -14.81
N ALA A 132 -8.54 15.38 -15.15
CA ALA A 132 -7.75 14.66 -14.15
C ALA A 132 -6.66 15.58 -13.57
N ALA A 133 -6.42 15.49 -12.26
CA ALA A 133 -5.33 16.25 -11.65
C ALA A 133 -3.97 15.72 -12.09
N GLU A 134 -2.96 16.62 -12.11
CA GLU A 134 -1.64 16.38 -12.70
C GLU A 134 -1.00 15.06 -12.27
N GLY A 135 -1.07 14.69 -10.98
CA GLY A 135 -0.48 13.45 -10.45
C GLY A 135 -1.15 12.14 -10.90
N ASN A 136 -2.36 12.19 -11.47
CA ASN A 136 -3.14 11.02 -11.85
C ASN A 136 -3.40 10.90 -13.36
N ARG A 137 -2.94 11.86 -14.17
CA ARG A 137 -3.17 11.89 -15.63
C ARG A 137 -2.56 10.69 -16.37
N THR A 138 -1.50 10.10 -15.85
CA THR A 138 -0.84 8.94 -16.48
C THR A 138 -1.43 7.60 -16.00
N THR A 139 -2.28 7.60 -14.97
CA THR A 139 -2.73 6.35 -14.34
C THR A 139 -3.81 5.67 -15.17
N SER A 140 -3.63 4.39 -15.45
CA SER A 140 -4.65 3.50 -16.02
C SER A 140 -4.62 2.15 -15.34
N SER A 141 -5.74 1.45 -15.26
CA SER A 141 -5.80 0.11 -14.68
C SER A 141 -4.84 -0.87 -15.39
N SER A 142 -4.66 -0.75 -16.71
CA SER A 142 -3.72 -1.59 -17.46
C SER A 142 -2.27 -1.31 -17.08
N MET A 143 -1.89 -0.04 -16.92
CA MET A 143 -0.54 0.33 -16.48
C MET A 143 -0.27 -0.13 -15.05
N VAL A 144 -1.24 0.03 -14.14
CA VAL A 144 -1.15 -0.49 -12.77
C VAL A 144 -0.88 -2.00 -12.78
N LYS A 145 -1.65 -2.76 -13.57
CA LYS A 145 -1.45 -4.22 -13.69
C LYS A 145 -0.07 -4.57 -14.28
N ALA A 146 0.39 -3.84 -15.29
CA ALA A 146 1.71 -4.06 -15.89
C ALA A 146 2.87 -3.81 -14.92
N VAL A 147 2.76 -2.79 -14.05
CA VAL A 147 3.76 -2.53 -13.01
C VAL A 147 3.76 -3.66 -11.98
N VAL A 148 2.58 -4.08 -11.51
CA VAL A 148 2.49 -5.17 -10.53
C VAL A 148 2.98 -6.50 -11.10
N SER A 149 2.69 -6.85 -12.36
CA SER A 149 3.18 -8.10 -12.95
C SER A 149 4.70 -8.22 -12.98
N GLU A 150 5.40 -7.09 -12.96
CA GLU A 150 6.86 -7.01 -12.90
C GLU A 150 7.36 -6.82 -11.45
N GLY A 151 6.54 -7.07 -10.42
CA GLY A 151 6.90 -6.92 -9.01
C GLY A 151 7.07 -5.46 -8.53
N GLY A 152 6.66 -4.48 -9.34
CA GLY A 152 6.77 -3.06 -9.00
C GLY A 152 5.68 -2.60 -8.02
N MET A 153 5.99 -1.56 -7.25
CA MET A 153 5.07 -0.99 -6.25
C MET A 153 4.11 0.01 -6.88
N VAL A 154 2.82 -0.12 -6.54
CA VAL A 154 1.75 0.77 -7.03
C VAL A 154 1.03 1.53 -5.91
N ASP A 155 1.61 1.60 -4.71
CA ASP A 155 1.02 2.19 -3.51
C ASP A 155 0.63 3.67 -3.67
N LYS A 156 1.28 4.39 -4.60
CA LYS A 156 0.94 5.79 -4.94
C LYS A 156 -0.26 5.92 -5.88
N TYR A 157 -0.64 4.86 -6.59
CA TYR A 157 -1.63 4.89 -7.67
C TYR A 157 -2.95 4.23 -7.29
N VAL A 158 -2.97 3.39 -6.25
CA VAL A 158 -4.15 2.66 -5.82
C VAL A 158 -4.26 2.63 -4.29
N HIS A 159 -5.46 2.30 -3.82
CA HIS A 159 -5.70 2.01 -2.42
C HIS A 159 -4.91 0.77 -1.94
N PRO A 160 -4.45 0.69 -0.68
CA PRO A 160 -3.73 -0.49 -0.16
C PRO A 160 -4.48 -1.81 -0.34
N ALA A 161 -5.80 -1.81 -0.16
CA ALA A 161 -6.64 -2.98 -0.43
C ALA A 161 -6.58 -3.45 -1.89
N VAL A 162 -6.49 -2.51 -2.84
CA VAL A 162 -6.36 -2.82 -4.26
C VAL A 162 -4.95 -3.33 -4.56
N LYS A 163 -3.92 -2.70 -4.00
CA LYS A 163 -2.52 -3.16 -4.15
C LYS A 163 -2.37 -4.59 -3.66
N GLN A 164 -2.83 -4.88 -2.44
CA GLN A 164 -2.78 -6.23 -1.87
C GLN A 164 -3.51 -7.24 -2.76
N ALA A 165 -4.73 -6.94 -3.21
CA ALA A 165 -5.50 -7.85 -4.06
C ALA A 165 -4.81 -8.10 -5.42
N LEU A 166 -4.11 -7.10 -5.97
CA LEU A 166 -3.30 -7.26 -7.20
C LEU A 166 -2.09 -8.17 -6.96
N GLU A 167 -1.34 -7.93 -5.87
CA GLU A 167 -0.15 -8.72 -5.52
C GLU A 167 -0.51 -10.20 -5.30
N GLU A 168 -1.60 -10.46 -4.57
CA GLU A 168 -2.09 -11.81 -4.31
C GLU A 168 -2.59 -12.49 -5.59
N ARG A 169 -3.38 -11.79 -6.43
CA ARG A 169 -3.98 -12.38 -7.64
C ARG A 169 -2.99 -12.56 -8.79
N MET A 170 -2.03 -11.65 -8.95
CA MET A 170 -1.12 -11.64 -10.11
C MET A 170 0.21 -12.31 -9.81
N ASN A 171 0.75 -12.12 -8.61
CA ASN A 171 2.10 -12.58 -8.26
C ASN A 171 2.09 -13.69 -7.21
N ASN A 172 0.94 -13.99 -6.60
CA ASN A 172 0.82 -14.92 -5.49
C ASN A 172 1.71 -14.49 -4.30
N VAL A 173 1.67 -13.20 -3.92
CA VAL A 173 2.49 -12.65 -2.83
C VAL A 173 1.61 -11.98 -1.78
N SER A 174 1.84 -12.29 -0.50
CA SER A 174 1.33 -11.54 0.65
C SER A 174 2.49 -10.95 1.44
N LEU A 175 2.63 -9.62 1.39
CA LEU A 175 3.64 -8.87 2.14
C LEU A 175 3.14 -8.52 3.53
N VAL A 176 3.95 -8.81 4.56
CA VAL A 176 3.69 -8.48 5.96
C VAL A 176 4.92 -7.84 6.58
N GLY A 177 4.75 -6.67 7.19
CA GLY A 177 5.82 -6.02 7.93
C GLY A 177 5.98 -6.62 9.32
N VAL A 178 7.19 -6.91 9.74
CA VAL A 178 7.49 -7.34 11.11
C VAL A 178 8.31 -6.26 11.79
N THR A 179 7.82 -5.76 12.92
CA THR A 179 8.47 -4.69 13.67
C THR A 179 8.41 -4.94 15.17
N GLY A 180 9.21 -4.21 15.93
CA GLY A 180 9.45 -4.51 17.34
C GLY A 180 10.78 -3.96 17.80
N ASN A 181 10.94 -3.83 19.10
CA ASN A 181 12.14 -3.25 19.68
C ASN A 181 13.35 -4.17 19.53
N MET A 182 14.54 -3.62 19.74
CA MET A 182 15.78 -4.38 19.76
C MET A 182 15.71 -5.42 20.88
N GLY A 183 16.18 -6.64 20.57
CA GLY A 183 16.10 -7.78 21.49
C GLY A 183 14.75 -8.47 21.53
N ALA A 184 13.70 -7.94 20.88
CA ALA A 184 12.36 -8.51 20.93
C ALA A 184 12.19 -9.80 20.09
N GLY A 185 13.27 -10.45 19.64
CA GLY A 185 13.15 -11.74 18.94
C GLY A 185 12.60 -11.70 17.51
N LYS A 186 12.43 -10.53 16.87
CA LYS A 186 11.88 -10.40 15.49
C LYS A 186 12.44 -11.40 14.48
N SER A 187 13.76 -11.43 14.30
CA SER A 187 14.38 -12.29 13.29
C SER A 187 14.24 -13.78 13.63
N THR A 188 14.19 -14.13 14.92
CA THR A 188 13.90 -15.49 15.40
C THR A 188 12.44 -15.86 15.10
N PHE A 189 11.50 -14.96 15.39
CA PHE A 189 10.08 -15.13 15.09
C PHE A 189 9.84 -15.28 13.58
N CYS A 190 10.45 -14.42 12.74
CA CYS A 190 10.36 -14.52 11.29
C CYS A 190 10.89 -15.86 10.79
N GLY A 191 12.06 -16.29 11.27
CA GLY A 191 12.66 -17.58 10.90
C GLY A 191 11.74 -18.75 11.25
N GLY A 192 11.28 -18.81 12.50
CA GLY A 192 10.39 -19.88 12.96
C GLY A 192 9.03 -19.89 12.25
N LEU A 193 8.47 -18.73 11.93
CA LEU A 193 7.23 -18.63 11.16
C LEU A 193 7.41 -19.10 9.71
N VAL A 194 8.53 -18.74 9.07
CA VAL A 194 8.89 -19.23 7.73
C VAL A 194 9.07 -20.74 7.73
N ASP A 195 9.79 -21.29 8.70
CA ASP A 195 10.01 -22.74 8.82
C ASP A 195 8.69 -23.47 9.06
N HIS A 196 7.81 -22.93 9.91
CA HIS A 196 6.48 -23.47 10.17
C HIS A 196 5.60 -23.49 8.90
N LEU A 197 5.58 -22.40 8.13
CA LEU A 197 4.84 -22.31 6.87
C LEU A 197 5.36 -23.31 5.83
N ARG A 198 6.69 -23.39 5.68
CA ARG A 198 7.33 -24.34 4.75
C ARG A 198 7.08 -25.79 5.13
N ALA A 199 7.03 -26.11 6.42
CA ALA A 199 6.66 -27.44 6.90
C ALA A 199 5.21 -27.83 6.52
N GLN A 200 4.34 -26.87 6.25
CA GLN A 200 2.97 -27.07 5.73
C GLN A 200 2.90 -27.02 4.19
N GLY A 201 4.03 -27.00 3.49
CA GLY A 201 4.08 -26.94 2.03
C GLY A 201 3.83 -25.54 1.44
N LYS A 202 3.87 -24.48 2.24
CA LYS A 202 3.67 -23.10 1.77
C LYS A 202 4.99 -22.41 1.48
N ASP A 203 5.01 -21.62 0.41
CA ASP A 203 6.13 -20.72 0.13
C ASP A 203 6.12 -19.56 1.16
N ALA A 204 7.26 -19.37 1.81
CA ALA A 204 7.46 -18.31 2.79
C ALA A 204 8.90 -17.80 2.76
N HIS A 205 9.06 -16.50 2.95
CA HIS A 205 10.34 -15.80 2.84
C HIS A 205 10.50 -14.76 3.96
N HIS A 206 11.75 -14.51 4.35
CA HIS A 206 12.12 -13.48 5.31
C HIS A 206 13.11 -12.52 4.66
N ILE A 207 12.75 -11.24 4.62
CA ILE A 207 13.60 -10.14 4.18
C ILE A 207 14.04 -9.36 5.41
N ASP A 208 15.34 -9.38 5.68
CA ASP A 208 15.99 -8.53 6.67
C ASP A 208 16.28 -7.16 6.06
N PHE A 209 15.51 -6.15 6.44
CA PHE A 209 15.60 -4.82 5.85
C PHE A 209 16.95 -4.14 6.10
N ASP A 210 17.58 -4.37 7.25
CA ASP A 210 18.87 -3.77 7.58
C ASP A 210 19.98 -4.32 6.67
N LYS A 211 19.93 -5.63 6.36
CA LYS A 211 20.83 -6.25 5.36
C LYS A 211 20.55 -5.76 3.95
N LEU A 212 19.27 -5.66 3.58
CA LEU A 212 18.85 -5.16 2.26
C LEU A 212 19.36 -3.73 2.02
N ILE A 213 19.12 -2.83 2.98
CA ILE A 213 19.62 -1.45 2.94
C ILE A 213 21.13 -1.40 2.88
N GLN A 214 21.82 -2.25 3.65
CA GLN A 214 23.27 -2.32 3.61
C GLN A 214 23.79 -2.60 2.21
N ALA A 215 23.19 -3.55 1.50
CA ALA A 215 23.58 -3.87 0.14
C ALA A 215 23.52 -2.65 -0.80
N GLN A 216 22.58 -1.72 -0.56
CA GLN A 216 22.36 -0.53 -1.38
C GLN A 216 23.50 0.50 -1.36
N TYR A 217 24.42 0.43 -0.40
CA TYR A 217 25.60 1.32 -0.36
C TYR A 217 26.94 0.59 -0.22
N THR A 218 26.93 -0.75 -0.15
CA THR A 218 28.17 -1.55 -0.16
C THR A 218 28.51 -2.11 -1.54
N GLY A 219 27.53 -2.31 -2.41
CA GLY A 219 27.76 -2.84 -3.76
C GLY A 219 28.51 -1.86 -4.68
N ASN A 220 28.78 -2.29 -5.92
CA ASN A 220 29.53 -1.50 -6.91
C ASN A 220 28.70 -1.10 -8.13
N SER A 221 27.36 -1.22 -8.05
CA SER A 221 26.50 -0.71 -9.13
C SER A 221 26.57 0.81 -9.21
N PRO A 222 26.23 1.42 -10.36
CA PRO A 222 26.10 2.87 -10.49
C PRO A 222 25.19 3.49 -9.41
N VAL A 223 24.08 2.81 -9.08
CA VAL A 223 23.16 3.24 -8.00
C VAL A 223 23.86 3.24 -6.64
N ASN A 224 24.62 2.18 -6.31
CA ASN A 224 25.34 2.13 -5.03
C ASN A 224 26.40 3.23 -4.91
N LEU A 225 27.08 3.54 -6.02
CA LEU A 225 28.06 4.62 -6.09
C LEU A 225 27.38 5.98 -5.88
N GLU A 226 26.25 6.22 -6.53
CA GLU A 226 25.47 7.45 -6.36
C GLU A 226 24.99 7.61 -4.91
N VAL A 227 24.45 6.56 -4.29
CA VAL A 227 24.04 6.58 -2.88
C VAL A 227 25.22 6.96 -1.97
N ARG A 228 26.41 6.39 -2.20
CA ARG A 228 27.60 6.77 -1.43
C ARG A 228 27.96 8.24 -1.63
N GLU A 229 27.88 8.77 -2.84
CA GLU A 229 28.15 10.19 -3.10
C GLU A 229 27.10 11.11 -2.45
N GLN A 230 25.82 10.73 -2.45
CA GLN A 230 24.78 11.48 -1.73
C GLN A 230 25.03 11.46 -0.21
N ILE A 231 25.43 10.32 0.36
CA ILE A 231 25.82 10.23 1.77
C ILE A 231 27.05 11.10 2.06
N LYS A 232 28.07 11.12 1.17
CA LYS A 232 29.24 12.00 1.29
C LYS A 232 28.84 13.48 1.27
N LYS A 233 27.90 13.86 0.38
CA LYS A 233 27.39 15.23 0.28
C LYS A 233 26.66 15.67 1.54
N ASN A 234 25.78 14.81 2.07
CA ASN A 234 24.91 15.15 3.21
C ASN A 234 25.63 15.05 4.56
N PHE A 235 26.55 14.09 4.73
CA PHE A 235 27.18 13.78 6.02
C PHE A 235 28.70 13.97 6.05
N GLY A 236 29.30 14.39 4.94
CA GLY A 236 30.73 14.64 4.78
C GLY A 236 31.59 13.38 4.65
N ARG A 237 32.79 13.52 4.05
CA ARG A 237 33.73 12.39 3.87
C ARG A 237 34.20 11.74 5.18
N VAL A 238 34.04 12.42 6.32
CA VAL A 238 34.44 11.90 7.64
C VAL A 238 33.69 10.63 8.05
N VAL A 239 32.52 10.34 7.48
CA VAL A 239 31.80 9.09 7.75
C VAL A 239 32.33 7.91 6.93
N PHE A 240 33.37 8.10 6.11
CA PHE A 240 34.01 7.08 5.29
C PHE A 240 35.43 6.78 5.77
N ASP A 241 35.88 5.55 5.54
CA ASP A 241 37.27 5.11 5.62
C ASP A 241 37.75 4.82 4.20
N GLY A 242 38.45 5.79 3.59
CA GLY A 242 38.69 5.80 2.15
C GLY A 242 37.38 5.98 1.38
N ASP A 243 37.01 4.98 0.58
CA ASP A 243 35.72 4.94 -0.15
C ASP A 243 34.67 4.04 0.51
N VAL A 244 35.00 3.42 1.64
CA VAL A 244 34.09 2.52 2.37
C VAL A 244 33.31 3.29 3.44
N LEU A 245 31.98 3.18 3.43
CA LEU A 245 31.13 3.84 4.44
C LEU A 245 31.33 3.19 5.82
N ASN A 246 31.71 3.99 6.81
CA ASN A 246 31.83 3.54 8.19
C ASN A 246 30.49 3.75 8.93
N LYS A 247 29.74 2.65 9.10
CA LYS A 247 28.44 2.65 9.79
C LYS A 247 28.49 3.25 11.19
N LYS A 248 29.54 2.99 11.97
CA LYS A 248 29.67 3.51 13.34
C LYS A 248 29.83 5.04 13.34
N LYS A 249 30.61 5.58 12.40
CA LYS A 249 30.78 7.03 12.24
C LYS A 249 29.50 7.70 11.78
N LEU A 250 28.80 7.12 10.79
CA LEU A 250 27.51 7.61 10.33
C LEU A 250 26.47 7.59 11.47
N ALA A 251 26.32 6.44 12.15
CA ALA A 251 25.41 6.26 13.28
C ALA A 251 25.58 7.35 14.36
N ARG A 252 26.81 7.64 14.78
CA ARG A 252 27.09 8.69 15.79
C ARG A 252 26.60 10.07 15.38
N ARG A 253 26.57 10.37 14.08
CA ARG A 253 26.19 11.68 13.54
C ARG A 253 24.67 11.80 13.33
N VAL A 254 24.01 10.69 13.05
CA VAL A 254 22.61 10.64 12.61
C VAL A 254 21.66 10.28 13.76
N PHE A 255 22.03 9.36 14.67
CA PHE A 255 21.12 8.92 15.74
C PHE A 255 20.82 9.96 16.81
N ARG A 256 21.63 11.02 16.93
CA ARG A 256 21.44 12.10 17.90
C ARG A 256 20.67 13.30 17.33
N ASP A 257 20.34 13.26 16.05
CA ASP A 257 19.82 14.40 15.30
C ASP A 257 18.67 13.93 14.38
N PRO A 258 17.41 14.20 14.77
CA PRO A 258 16.24 13.78 14.01
C PRO A 258 16.24 14.25 12.55
N ASP A 259 16.69 15.48 12.28
CA ASP A 259 16.71 16.05 10.93
C ASP A 259 17.74 15.33 10.05
N LYS A 260 18.91 15.02 10.60
CA LYS A 260 19.91 14.19 9.91
C LYS A 260 19.40 12.78 9.66
N MET A 261 18.63 12.22 10.59
CA MET A 261 18.01 10.91 10.43
C MET A 261 16.98 10.91 9.31
N GLU A 262 16.20 11.99 9.21
CA GLU A 262 15.27 12.18 8.09
C GLU A 262 16.03 12.30 6.76
N GLN A 263 17.05 13.17 6.67
CA GLN A 263 17.89 13.29 5.47
C GLN A 263 18.51 11.96 5.02
N LEU A 264 19.00 11.14 5.96
CA LEU A 264 19.53 9.81 5.63
C LEU A 264 18.40 8.91 5.13
N SER A 265 17.23 8.97 5.76
CA SER A 265 16.07 8.19 5.36
C SER A 265 15.60 8.54 3.94
N GLU A 266 15.62 9.82 3.57
CA GLU A 266 15.30 10.28 2.23
C GLU A 266 16.31 9.82 1.18
N THR A 267 17.61 9.98 1.48
CA THR A 267 18.72 9.53 0.63
C THR A 267 18.59 8.04 0.29
N LEU A 268 18.20 7.23 1.27
CA LEU A 268 18.09 5.79 1.12
C LEU A 268 16.71 5.31 0.66
N ARG A 269 15.69 6.17 0.59
CA ARG A 269 14.29 5.76 0.32
C ARG A 269 14.14 5.05 -1.03
N ALA A 270 14.57 5.66 -2.13
CA ALA A 270 14.42 5.04 -3.44
C ALA A 270 15.24 3.74 -3.60
N PRO A 271 16.54 3.69 -3.21
CA PRO A 271 17.31 2.45 -3.22
C PRO A 271 16.72 1.35 -2.34
N ALA A 272 16.14 1.71 -1.20
CA ALA A 272 15.46 0.77 -0.31
C ALA A 272 14.27 0.08 -1.00
N LEU A 273 13.41 0.89 -1.61
CA LEU A 273 12.22 0.40 -2.31
C LEU A 273 12.61 -0.48 -3.49
N MET A 274 13.59 -0.05 -4.29
CA MET A 274 14.12 -0.84 -5.40
C MET A 274 14.66 -2.20 -4.92
N GLY A 275 15.44 -2.22 -3.83
CA GLY A 275 15.94 -3.49 -3.27
C GLY A 275 14.82 -4.41 -2.79
N ILE A 276 13.70 -3.86 -2.29
CA ILE A 276 12.53 -4.67 -1.93
C ILE A 276 11.84 -5.19 -3.18
N GLU A 277 11.60 -4.35 -4.19
CA GLU A 277 10.98 -4.75 -5.47
C GLU A 277 11.76 -5.89 -6.12
N ASP A 278 13.08 -5.76 -6.24
CA ASP A 278 13.95 -6.79 -6.80
C ASP A 278 13.88 -8.10 -6.00
N SER A 279 13.82 -8.01 -4.66
CA SER A 279 13.71 -9.19 -3.80
C SER A 279 12.36 -9.88 -3.94
N VAL A 280 11.27 -9.10 -3.94
CA VAL A 280 9.89 -9.62 -3.95
C VAL A 280 9.52 -10.20 -5.32
N ARG A 281 10.05 -9.66 -6.41
CA ARG A 281 9.79 -10.12 -7.78
C ARG A 281 10.02 -11.63 -7.96
N GLU A 282 11.02 -12.19 -7.29
CA GLU A 282 11.37 -13.62 -7.40
C GLU A 282 10.69 -14.50 -6.33
N MET A 283 9.93 -13.92 -5.41
CA MET A 283 9.31 -14.63 -4.30
C MET A 283 7.83 -14.95 -4.57
N LYS A 284 7.33 -15.99 -3.91
CA LYS A 284 5.91 -16.36 -3.89
C LYS A 284 5.48 -16.68 -2.47
N GLY A 285 4.18 -16.71 -2.22
CA GLY A 285 3.60 -16.96 -0.92
C GLY A 285 3.80 -15.80 0.05
N VAL A 286 4.13 -16.11 1.30
CA VAL A 286 4.22 -15.14 2.38
C VAL A 286 5.61 -14.51 2.43
N VAL A 287 5.69 -13.18 2.43
CA VAL A 287 6.96 -12.45 2.53
C VAL A 287 6.94 -11.57 3.78
N LEU A 288 7.79 -11.92 4.75
CA LEU A 288 7.97 -11.19 6.00
C LEU A 288 9.09 -10.15 5.84
N LEU A 289 8.74 -8.86 5.88
CA LEU A 289 9.70 -7.76 5.86
C LEU A 289 10.06 -7.35 7.30
N ASP A 290 11.17 -7.87 7.83
CA ASP A 290 11.68 -7.53 9.17
C ASP A 290 12.38 -6.17 9.13
N ALA A 291 11.70 -5.16 9.70
CA ALA A 291 12.21 -3.80 9.80
C ALA A 291 11.93 -3.22 11.19
N ALA A 292 12.97 -2.68 11.83
CA ALA A 292 12.84 -2.04 13.15
C ALA A 292 11.86 -0.85 13.15
N TYR A 293 11.67 -0.20 11.99
CA TYR A 293 10.80 0.96 11.79
C TYR A 293 10.02 0.86 10.46
N LEU A 294 8.84 0.24 10.48
CA LEU A 294 7.97 0.22 9.29
C LEU A 294 7.45 1.61 8.89
N THR A 295 7.42 2.55 9.84
CA THR A 295 6.99 3.94 9.62
C THR A 295 8.02 4.77 8.87
N LYS A 296 9.27 4.30 8.78
CA LYS A 296 10.32 4.94 7.99
C LYS A 296 10.30 4.41 6.56
N TYR A 297 10.91 5.16 5.64
CA TYR A 297 11.05 4.79 4.23
C TYR A 297 9.73 4.54 3.46
N GLY A 298 8.57 4.75 4.09
CA GLY A 298 7.27 4.39 3.52
C GLY A 298 6.95 2.90 3.60
N LEU A 299 7.63 2.10 4.44
CA LEU A 299 7.45 0.65 4.42
C LEU A 299 6.03 0.19 4.80
N LEU A 300 5.27 0.98 5.57
CA LEU A 300 3.86 0.67 5.83
C LEU A 300 3.03 0.54 4.55
N SER A 301 3.23 1.41 3.56
CA SER A 301 2.51 1.29 2.29
C SER A 301 3.01 0.09 1.47
N VAL A 302 4.31 -0.21 1.54
CA VAL A 302 4.93 -1.40 0.92
C VAL A 302 4.29 -2.69 1.43
N VAL A 303 4.05 -2.80 2.73
CA VAL A 303 3.45 -4.00 3.34
C VAL A 303 1.93 -3.91 3.44
N ASN A 304 1.27 -3.05 2.65
CA ASN A 304 -0.19 -2.90 2.64
C ASN A 304 -0.80 -2.59 4.02
N TYR A 305 -0.04 -1.93 4.89
CA TYR A 305 -0.39 -1.65 6.29
C TYR A 305 -0.64 -2.90 7.15
N ASN A 306 -0.19 -4.07 6.68
CA ASN A 306 -0.21 -5.33 7.41
C ASN A 306 1.05 -5.44 8.26
N ALA A 307 0.88 -5.53 9.59
CA ALA A 307 2.00 -5.51 10.52
C ALA A 307 1.88 -6.57 11.62
N ILE A 308 3.02 -7.18 11.94
CA ILE A 308 3.23 -7.96 13.15
C ILE A 308 4.12 -7.13 14.09
N LEU A 309 3.63 -6.85 15.29
CA LEU A 309 4.38 -6.17 16.33
C LEU A 309 4.87 -7.21 17.35
N VAL A 310 6.19 -7.41 17.35
CA VAL A 310 6.87 -8.38 18.20
C VAL A 310 7.30 -7.71 19.49
N GLY A 311 6.71 -8.17 20.59
CA GLY A 311 7.04 -7.84 21.96
C GLY A 311 7.93 -8.90 22.62
N CYS A 312 8.53 -8.50 23.74
CA CYS A 312 9.24 -9.37 24.66
C CYS A 312 9.42 -8.60 25.97
N ASP A 313 9.38 -9.31 27.09
CA ASP A 313 9.65 -8.77 28.41
C ASP A 313 10.99 -8.02 28.47
N GLU A 314 11.06 -6.97 29.30
CA GLU A 314 12.23 -6.10 29.37
C GLU A 314 13.48 -6.83 29.88
N ASP A 315 13.33 -7.71 30.88
CA ASP A 315 14.44 -8.46 31.47
C ASP A 315 15.00 -9.47 30.47
N GLU A 316 14.12 -10.17 29.74
CA GLU A 316 14.54 -11.10 28.71
C GLU A 316 15.19 -10.37 27.52
N ARG A 317 14.67 -9.20 27.11
CA ARG A 317 15.30 -8.35 26.10
C ARG A 317 16.69 -7.88 26.51
N LEU A 318 16.86 -7.44 27.77
CA LEU A 318 18.15 -7.05 28.33
C LEU A 318 19.14 -8.23 28.27
N SER A 319 18.71 -9.41 28.71
CA SER A 319 19.51 -10.64 28.67
C SER A 319 19.94 -11.00 27.24
N ARG A 320 19.00 -10.97 26.29
CA ARG A 320 19.25 -11.28 24.87
C ARG A 320 20.26 -10.31 24.25
N VAL A 321 20.11 -9.01 24.49
CA VAL A 321 21.01 -8.00 23.90
C VAL A 321 22.37 -8.01 24.57
N SER A 322 22.44 -8.13 25.90
CA SER A 322 23.72 -8.20 26.61
C SER A 322 24.54 -9.43 26.17
N LYS A 323 23.90 -10.61 26.07
CA LYS A 323 24.56 -11.83 25.57
C LYS A 323 25.04 -11.71 24.13
N ARG A 324 24.22 -11.14 23.24
CA ARG A 324 24.53 -11.03 21.81
C ARG A 324 25.61 -9.98 21.53
N ASP A 325 25.54 -8.82 22.19
CA ASP A 325 26.38 -7.66 21.88
C ASP A 325 27.55 -7.50 22.85
N GLY A 326 27.62 -8.29 23.94
CA GLY A 326 28.67 -8.22 24.96
C GLY A 326 28.69 -6.91 25.75
N LEU A 327 27.53 -6.25 25.90
CA LEU A 327 27.40 -4.92 26.51
C LEU A 327 27.03 -5.00 27.98
N SER A 328 27.40 -3.95 28.72
CA SER A 328 26.90 -3.77 30.09
C SER A 328 25.39 -3.51 30.09
N GLU A 329 24.76 -3.75 31.24
CA GLU A 329 23.33 -3.49 31.41
C GLU A 329 22.99 -2.01 31.22
N GLU A 330 23.85 -1.11 31.71
CA GLU A 330 23.72 0.34 31.56
C GLU A 330 23.82 0.78 30.09
N GLU A 331 24.79 0.25 29.34
CA GLU A 331 24.94 0.52 27.90
C GLU A 331 23.74 0.01 27.10
N THR A 332 23.19 -1.14 27.51
CA THR A 332 22.00 -1.73 26.88
C THR A 332 20.76 -0.88 27.13
N LYS A 333 20.56 -0.40 28.36
CA LYS A 333 19.47 0.52 28.74
C LYS A 333 19.52 1.84 27.95
N ILE A 334 20.72 2.41 27.77
CA ILE A 334 20.90 3.62 26.94
C ILE A 334 20.45 3.36 25.50
N ARG A 335 20.80 2.20 24.92
CA ARG A 335 20.35 1.83 23.56
C ARG A 335 18.85 1.57 23.47
N PHE A 336 18.20 1.17 24.57
CA PHE A 336 16.75 1.01 24.61
C PHE A 336 16.05 2.37 24.61
N GLN A 337 16.55 3.32 25.39
CA GLN A 337 16.01 4.70 25.43
C GLN A 337 16.15 5.45 24.11
N ALA A 338 17.15 5.13 23.28
CA ALA A 338 17.33 5.72 21.96
C ALA A 338 16.36 5.17 20.89
N GLN A 339 15.57 4.14 21.20
CA GLN A 339 14.60 3.58 20.27
C GLN A 339 13.25 4.25 20.39
N GLN A 340 12.49 4.22 19.29
CA GLN A 340 11.09 4.64 19.35
C GLN A 340 10.31 3.72 20.29
N PRO A 341 9.53 4.27 21.23
CA PRO A 341 8.67 3.47 22.11
C PRO A 341 7.74 2.54 21.33
N GLN A 342 7.48 1.36 21.88
CA GLN A 342 6.63 0.35 21.23
C GLN A 342 5.21 0.86 21.02
N ASP A 343 4.66 1.59 22.00
CA ASP A 343 3.34 2.20 21.91
C ASP A 343 3.24 3.23 20.78
N LEU A 344 4.32 3.99 20.55
CA LEU A 344 4.35 4.95 19.46
C LEU A 344 4.41 4.25 18.10
N LYS A 345 5.14 3.13 17.97
CA LYS A 345 5.12 2.31 16.76
C LYS A 345 3.71 1.78 16.48
N LYS A 346 3.08 1.18 17.50
CA LYS A 346 1.70 0.69 17.44
C LYS A 346 0.74 1.79 17.00
N LYS A 347 0.79 2.95 17.65
CA LYS A 347 -0.06 4.11 17.31
C LYS A 347 0.09 4.52 15.85
N LEU A 348 1.32 4.63 15.34
CA LEU A 348 1.57 5.03 13.96
C LEU A 348 1.08 4.00 12.93
N ILE A 349 1.20 2.70 13.25
CA ILE A 349 0.63 1.62 12.41
C ILE A 349 -0.89 1.76 12.35
N LEU A 350 -1.54 1.86 13.51
CA LEU A 350 -3.00 1.97 13.62
C LEU A 350 -3.53 3.23 12.92
N GLN A 351 -2.85 4.36 13.04
CA GLN A 351 -3.21 5.59 12.31
C GLN A 351 -3.17 5.40 10.79
N GLY A 352 -2.17 4.67 10.29
CA GLY A 352 -2.09 4.31 8.87
C GLY A 352 -3.26 3.43 8.44
N GLN A 353 -3.61 2.43 9.27
CA GLN A 353 -4.71 1.50 8.99
C GLN A 353 -6.07 2.21 9.02
N GLU A 354 -6.30 3.07 10.02
CA GLU A 354 -7.51 3.88 10.15
C GLU A 354 -7.70 4.81 8.95
N LYS A 355 -6.62 5.47 8.50
CA LYS A 355 -6.66 6.35 7.32
C LYS A 355 -7.17 5.63 6.07
N PHE A 356 -6.80 4.37 5.89
CA PHE A 356 -7.14 3.60 4.69
C PHE A 356 -8.29 2.60 4.92
N ASP A 357 -8.83 2.50 6.13
CA ASP A 357 -9.74 1.40 6.51
C ASP A 357 -9.22 0.03 6.03
N HIS A 358 -7.91 -0.18 6.20
CA HIS A 358 -7.22 -1.35 5.65
C HIS A 358 -5.92 -1.69 6.39
N GLY A 359 -5.62 -2.98 6.44
CA GLY A 359 -4.48 -3.55 7.15
C GLY A 359 -4.89 -4.21 8.46
N PHE A 360 -3.97 -4.95 9.07
CA PHE A 360 -4.15 -5.51 10.41
C PHE A 360 -2.89 -5.35 11.25
N LEU A 361 -3.06 -5.41 12.56
CA LEU A 361 -1.98 -5.47 13.52
C LEU A 361 -2.12 -6.74 14.35
N TYR A 362 -1.15 -7.65 14.23
CA TYR A 362 -1.02 -8.81 15.11
C TYR A 362 0.10 -8.56 16.12
N GLU A 363 -0.20 -8.67 17.40
CA GLU A 363 0.80 -8.52 18.47
C GLU A 363 1.20 -9.90 18.97
N VAL A 364 2.50 -10.18 18.97
CA VAL A 364 3.05 -11.44 19.45
C VAL A 364 4.08 -11.18 20.54
N ASP A 365 3.96 -11.90 21.64
CA ASP A 365 4.98 -11.92 22.68
C ASP A 365 5.95 -13.08 22.41
N THR A 366 7.25 -12.78 22.42
CA THR A 366 8.31 -13.77 22.25
C THR A 366 9.05 -14.09 23.54
N THR A 367 8.47 -13.72 24.69
CA THR A 367 8.94 -14.13 26.00
C THR A 367 8.81 -15.64 26.15
N GLY A 368 9.92 -16.34 26.43
CA GLY A 368 9.94 -17.80 26.41
C GLY A 368 9.77 -18.43 25.02
N GLU A 369 8.96 -19.50 24.94
CA GLU A 369 8.71 -20.26 23.69
C GLU A 369 7.51 -19.67 22.92
N VAL A 370 7.67 -19.50 21.61
CA VAL A 370 6.61 -18.96 20.74
C VAL A 370 5.68 -20.07 20.27
N ASP A 371 4.38 -19.92 20.51
CA ASP A 371 3.36 -20.77 19.91
C ASP A 371 3.05 -20.32 18.47
N TYR A 372 3.80 -20.89 17.51
CA TYR A 372 3.59 -20.63 16.09
C TYR A 372 2.23 -21.13 15.58
N GLY A 373 1.63 -22.15 16.21
CA GLY A 373 0.32 -22.66 15.82
C GLY A 373 -0.79 -21.66 16.16
N ALA A 374 -0.74 -21.05 17.34
CA ALA A 374 -1.64 -19.96 17.71
C ALA A 374 -1.45 -18.72 16.82
N ALA A 375 -0.20 -18.34 16.55
CA ALA A 375 0.10 -17.21 15.66
C ALA A 375 -0.45 -17.44 14.24
N MET A 376 -0.31 -18.65 13.71
CA MET A 376 -0.87 -19.00 12.40
C MET A 376 -2.39 -18.89 12.36
N LYS A 377 -3.10 -19.43 13.36
CA LYS A 377 -4.58 -19.35 13.42
C LYS A 377 -5.09 -17.92 13.40
N GLU A 378 -4.36 -16.99 14.01
CA GLU A 378 -4.71 -15.56 13.94
C GLU A 378 -4.39 -14.96 12.57
N LEU A 379 -3.21 -15.24 12.01
CA LEU A 379 -2.80 -14.70 10.70
C LEU A 379 -3.67 -15.22 9.54
N GLU A 380 -4.18 -16.45 9.63
CA GLU A 380 -5.12 -17.05 8.67
C GLU A 380 -6.44 -16.28 8.51
N LYS A 381 -6.83 -15.51 9.53
CA LYS A 381 -8.04 -14.67 9.47
C LYS A 381 -7.88 -13.50 8.51
N TYR A 382 -6.65 -13.06 8.25
CA TYR A 382 -6.36 -11.87 7.48
C TYR A 382 -5.95 -12.18 6.04
N PHE A 383 -5.41 -13.37 5.78
CA PHE A 383 -4.82 -13.70 4.48
C PHE A 383 -5.18 -15.12 4.00
N PRO A 384 -5.67 -15.25 2.76
CA PRO A 384 -5.81 -16.55 2.12
C PRO A 384 -4.50 -17.34 2.04
N LEU A 385 -3.37 -16.67 1.76
CA LEU A 385 -2.07 -17.34 1.62
C LEU A 385 -1.52 -17.92 2.93
N PHE A 386 -2.07 -17.51 4.08
CA PHE A 386 -1.74 -18.12 5.36
C PHE A 386 -2.58 -19.37 5.64
N LYS A 387 -3.73 -19.58 4.97
CA LYS A 387 -4.66 -20.71 5.25
C LYS A 387 -4.06 -22.05 4.87
N SER A 388 -4.15 -23.04 5.75
CA SER A 388 -3.84 -24.43 5.40
C SER A 388 -4.87 -25.00 4.43
N GLU A 389 -4.40 -25.75 3.42
CA GLU A 389 -5.27 -26.45 2.44
C GLU A 389 -6.21 -27.48 3.11
N ALA A 390 -5.97 -27.83 4.38
CA ALA A 390 -6.79 -28.77 5.15
C ALA A 390 -8.07 -28.15 5.75
N SER A 391 -8.46 -26.94 5.34
CA SER A 391 -9.60 -26.19 5.91
C SER A 391 -10.77 -25.92 4.94
N GLU A 392 -10.81 -26.60 3.78
CA GLU A 392 -11.99 -26.65 2.90
C GLU A 392 -12.71 -28.00 2.94
#